data_AF-A0A0U3HUK1-F1
#
_entry.id   AF-A0A0U3HUK1-F1
#
_cell.length_a   1.000
_cell.length_b   1.000
_cell.length_c   1.000
_cell.angle_alpha   90.00
_cell.angle_beta   90.00
_cell.angle_gamma   90.00
#
_symmetry.space_group_name_H-M   'P 1'
#
loop_
_entity.id
_entity.type
_entity.pdbx_description
1 polymer ?
#
loop_
_entity_poly.entity_id
_entity_poly.type
_entity_poly.pdbx_seq_one_letter_code
_entity_poly.pdbx_strand_id
1 'polypeptide(L)'
;MDDPGLVALPVGFERFHRQDFVNYQLNRARALGSADRPELAAAAARLRSTADGAPVFAALSRRAAAEGRLREAAGCARLAEFFTPPSSALKAERYRRYRELFDAAVPGLARHEVPYAGAALPAYTLPASGPRAGATVLVHGGVRLGDRGVPPDLPADRRRRSFMRVSVRTRARLSPTLRAVVEQVLYMLDSSDPADVPDWFLGMNARHLGSGRVRHDVLLLCGEHDAFQPPVLTRAQARAFTGARSVTTRMFTRPEQADQHCQMANLELACQVLTAWLRSTGAEGPAPQPEPHP
;
A
#
# COMPACT_ATOMS: atom_id res chain seq x y z
N MET A 1 -2.56 6.98 -29.53
CA MET A 1 -3.41 8.15 -29.27
C MET A 1 -3.01 8.59 -27.89
N ASP A 2 -1.96 9.40 -27.84
CA ASP A 2 -1.22 9.69 -26.61
C ASP A 2 -2.01 10.75 -25.85
N ASP A 3 -2.69 10.31 -24.79
CA ASP A 3 -3.31 11.22 -23.83
C ASP A 3 -2.18 12.00 -23.13
N PRO A 4 -2.07 13.32 -23.32
CA PRO A 4 -0.98 14.14 -22.80
C PRO A 4 -0.90 14.17 -21.26
N GLY A 5 -1.85 13.56 -20.55
CA GLY A 5 -1.84 13.42 -19.09
C GLY A 5 -1.19 12.15 -18.52
N LEU A 6 -0.86 11.15 -19.36
CA LEU A 6 -0.31 9.87 -18.90
C LEU A 6 1.22 9.86 -19.03
N VAL A 7 1.92 10.08 -17.92
CA VAL A 7 3.38 9.98 -17.84
C VAL A 7 3.78 8.51 -17.89
N ALA A 8 4.66 8.14 -18.83
CA ALA A 8 5.24 6.81 -18.88
C ALA A 8 5.97 6.50 -17.57
N LEU A 9 5.60 5.39 -16.92
CA LEU A 9 6.21 4.98 -15.67
C LEU A 9 7.50 4.20 -15.95
N PRO A 10 8.54 4.38 -15.12
CA PRO A 10 9.82 3.72 -15.37
C PRO A 10 9.71 2.22 -15.12
N VAL A 11 10.30 1.45 -16.03
CA VAL A 11 10.35 -0.02 -15.96
C VAL A 11 11.68 -0.48 -15.33
N GLY A 12 11.64 -1.57 -14.59
CA GLY A 12 12.78 -2.26 -13.98
C GLY A 12 12.90 -2.08 -12.46
N PHE A 13 13.45 -3.11 -11.83
CA PHE A 13 13.84 -3.12 -10.41
C PHE A 13 15.36 -3.02 -10.31
N GLU A 14 15.86 -2.04 -9.57
CA GLU A 14 17.28 -1.77 -9.43
C GLU A 14 17.79 -2.06 -8.02
N ARG A 15 19.10 -2.33 -7.90
CA ARG A 15 19.77 -2.51 -6.62
C ARG A 15 20.47 -1.21 -6.20
N PHE A 16 19.71 -0.32 -5.57
CA PHE A 16 20.22 0.92 -4.97
C PHE A 16 20.84 0.69 -3.59
N HIS A 17 20.30 -0.25 -2.81
CA HIS A 17 20.67 -0.43 -1.42
C HIS A 17 20.79 -1.91 -1.05
N ARG A 18 21.66 -2.23 -0.08
CA ARG A 18 21.93 -3.61 0.37
C ARG A 18 20.84 -4.23 1.25
N GLN A 19 20.04 -3.39 1.91
CA GLN A 19 18.89 -3.84 2.70
C GLN A 19 17.65 -3.86 1.82
N ASP A 20 17.04 -5.02 1.66
CA ASP A 20 15.92 -5.25 0.74
C ASP A 20 14.72 -4.34 1.00
N PHE A 21 14.37 -4.11 2.28
CA PHE A 21 13.27 -3.22 2.64
C PHE A 21 13.51 -1.78 2.16
N VAL A 22 14.71 -1.24 2.37
CA VAL A 22 15.08 0.11 1.92
C VAL A 22 15.16 0.15 0.39
N ASN A 23 15.74 -0.89 -0.22
CA ASN A 23 15.82 -1.02 -1.68
C ASN A 23 14.43 -1.03 -2.32
N TYR A 24 13.47 -1.73 -1.72
CA TYR A 24 12.09 -1.76 -2.17
C TYR A 24 11.44 -0.38 -2.11
N GLN A 25 11.63 0.40 -1.03
CA GLN A 25 11.06 1.75 -0.96
C GLN A 25 11.68 2.71 -2.00
N LEU A 26 12.98 2.57 -2.32
CA LEU A 26 13.62 3.34 -3.39
C LEU A 26 13.05 2.95 -4.77
N ASN A 27 12.87 1.66 -5.04
CA ASN A 27 12.23 1.20 -6.28
C ASN A 27 10.76 1.62 -6.35
N ARG A 28 10.04 1.65 -5.23
CA ARG A 28 8.68 2.19 -5.17
C ARG A 28 8.64 3.68 -5.48
N ALA A 29 9.63 4.45 -5.02
CA ALA A 29 9.76 5.87 -5.37
C ALA A 29 9.96 6.03 -6.89
N ARG A 30 10.85 5.23 -7.48
CA ARG A 30 11.08 5.18 -8.93
C ARG A 30 9.79 4.83 -9.68
N ALA A 31 9.17 3.71 -9.32
CA ALA A 31 7.96 3.16 -9.93
C ALA A 31 6.81 4.17 -10.05
N LEU A 32 6.62 4.96 -8.99
CA LEU A 32 5.57 5.96 -8.89
C LEU A 32 6.00 7.32 -9.44
N GLY A 33 7.15 7.41 -10.12
CA GLY A 33 7.68 8.65 -10.67
C GLY A 33 7.98 9.71 -9.60
N SER A 34 8.31 9.31 -8.37
CA SER A 34 8.54 10.24 -7.25
C SER A 34 9.94 10.86 -7.24
N ALA A 35 10.92 10.18 -7.84
CA ALA A 35 12.29 10.63 -8.01
C ALA A 35 12.96 9.81 -9.12
N ASP A 36 13.91 10.42 -9.82
CA ASP A 36 14.63 9.74 -10.89
C ASP A 36 15.76 8.84 -10.36
N ARG A 37 16.37 8.07 -11.27
CA ARG A 37 17.44 7.12 -10.92
C ARG A 37 18.67 7.81 -10.30
N PRO A 38 19.23 8.92 -10.86
CA PRO A 38 20.31 9.66 -10.22
C PRO A 38 19.98 10.20 -8.81
N GLU A 39 18.80 10.79 -8.62
CA GLU A 39 18.34 11.29 -7.32
C GLU A 39 18.26 10.15 -6.29
N LEU A 40 17.72 8.99 -6.70
CA LEU A 40 17.62 7.81 -5.85
C LEU A 40 18.96 7.18 -5.54
N ALA A 41 19.91 7.15 -6.48
CA ALA A 41 21.27 6.70 -6.23
C ALA A 41 21.99 7.60 -5.19
N ALA A 42 21.85 8.92 -5.33
CA ALA A 42 22.40 9.87 -4.37
C ALA A 42 21.72 9.77 -2.99
N ALA A 43 20.41 9.54 -2.96
CA ALA A 43 19.67 9.30 -1.72
C ALA A 43 20.13 8.00 -1.04
N ALA A 44 20.29 6.92 -1.81
CA ALA A 44 20.74 5.62 -1.31
C ALA A 44 22.10 5.69 -0.61
N ALA A 45 23.03 6.50 -1.13
CA ALA A 45 24.33 6.72 -0.50
C ALA A 45 24.24 7.36 0.91
N ARG A 46 23.13 8.03 1.22
CA ARG A 46 22.87 8.69 2.51
C ARG A 46 22.04 7.81 3.46
N LEU A 47 21.42 6.75 2.95
CA LEU A 47 20.59 5.83 3.73
C LEU A 47 21.48 4.72 4.32
N ARG A 48 21.98 4.90 5.54
CA ARG A 48 22.75 3.86 6.25
C ARG A 48 21.84 2.92 7.04
N SER A 49 20.66 3.43 7.41
CA SER A 49 19.63 2.76 8.19
C SER A 49 18.24 3.27 7.80
N THR A 50 17.19 2.60 8.28
CA THR A 50 15.80 3.05 8.10
C THR A 50 15.51 4.41 8.76
N ALA A 51 16.24 4.75 9.83
CA ALA A 51 16.11 6.04 10.53
C ALA A 51 16.54 7.24 9.66
N ASP A 52 17.44 7.02 8.71
CA ASP A 52 17.89 8.06 7.77
C ASP A 52 16.82 8.37 6.70
N GLY A 53 15.82 7.50 6.53
CA GLY A 53 14.79 7.61 5.50
C GLY A 53 13.98 8.91 5.59
N ALA A 54 13.44 9.21 6.76
CA ALA A 54 12.58 10.37 6.97
C ALA A 54 13.27 11.71 6.60
N PRO A 55 14.50 12.02 7.06
CA PRO A 55 15.19 13.25 6.67
C PRO A 55 15.63 13.26 5.20
N VAL A 56 16.07 12.13 4.63
CA VAL A 56 16.52 12.05 3.22
C VAL A 56 15.36 12.32 2.26
N PHE A 57 14.23 11.64 2.41
CA PHE A 57 13.07 11.85 1.55
C PHE A 57 12.40 13.22 1.77
N ALA A 58 12.46 13.79 2.99
CA ALA A 58 12.01 15.16 3.20
C ALA A 58 12.85 16.19 2.45
N ALA A 59 14.17 15.96 2.34
CA ALA A 59 15.05 16.84 1.57
C ALA A 59 14.75 16.74 0.07
N LEU A 60 14.55 15.52 -0.47
CA LEU A 60 14.11 15.32 -1.85
C LEU A 60 12.77 16.01 -2.13
N SER A 61 11.79 15.86 -1.22
CA SER A 61 10.49 16.50 -1.34
C SER A 61 10.59 18.03 -1.39
N ARG A 62 11.39 18.65 -0.52
CA ARG A 62 11.61 20.11 -0.53
C ARG A 62 12.28 20.57 -1.81
N ARG A 63 13.27 19.83 -2.31
CA ARG A 63 13.96 20.15 -3.56
C ARG A 63 12.99 20.10 -4.74
N ALA A 64 12.26 18.99 -4.89
CA ALA A 64 11.26 18.83 -5.94
C ALA A 64 10.19 19.94 -5.88
N ALA A 65 9.72 20.31 -4.68
CA ALA A 65 8.77 21.39 -4.50
C ALA A 65 9.35 22.76 -4.93
N ALA A 66 10.61 23.05 -4.59
CA ALA A 66 11.29 24.28 -5.00
C ALA A 66 11.51 24.37 -6.52
N GLU A 67 11.61 23.22 -7.19
CA GLU A 67 11.73 23.09 -8.64
C GLU A 67 10.36 23.02 -9.36
N GLY A 68 9.24 23.15 -8.63
CA GLY A 68 7.88 23.08 -9.20
C GLY A 68 7.39 21.67 -9.55
N ARG A 69 8.16 20.62 -9.21
CA ARG A 69 7.84 19.21 -9.46
C ARG A 69 6.92 18.65 -8.37
N LEU A 70 5.66 19.08 -8.38
CA LEU A 70 4.72 18.83 -7.28
C LEU A 70 4.38 17.35 -7.06
N ARG A 71 4.30 16.54 -8.13
CA ARG A 71 3.99 15.10 -8.03
C ARG A 71 5.13 14.34 -7.34
N GLU A 72 6.35 14.65 -7.74
CA GLU A 72 7.60 14.16 -7.15
C GLU A 72 7.73 14.59 -5.69
N ALA A 73 7.44 15.86 -5.42
CA ALA A 73 7.44 16.41 -4.07
C ALA A 73 6.46 15.67 -3.16
N ALA A 74 5.23 15.42 -3.62
CA ALA A 74 4.22 14.67 -2.88
C ALA A 74 4.64 13.21 -2.65
N GLY A 75 5.17 12.54 -3.68
CA GLY A 75 5.67 11.16 -3.58
C GLY A 75 6.82 11.01 -2.57
N CYS A 76 7.79 11.92 -2.63
CA CYS A 76 8.88 11.98 -1.65
C CYS A 76 8.38 12.34 -0.25
N ALA A 77 7.42 13.26 -0.10
CA ALA A 77 6.81 13.58 1.19
C ALA A 77 6.12 12.36 1.80
N ARG A 78 5.43 11.56 0.99
CA ARG A 78 4.79 10.31 1.42
C ARG A 78 5.82 9.31 1.96
N LEU A 79 6.96 9.17 1.30
CA LEU A 79 8.05 8.31 1.77
C LEU A 79 8.69 8.86 3.05
N ALA A 80 8.85 10.18 3.13
CA ALA A 80 9.36 10.84 4.33
C ALA A 80 8.45 10.59 5.55
N GLU A 81 7.13 10.66 5.37
CA GLU A 81 6.14 10.29 6.38
C GLU A 81 6.18 8.78 6.68
N PHE A 82 6.30 7.92 5.67
CA PHE A 82 6.41 6.47 5.84
C PHE A 82 7.56 6.06 6.75
N PHE A 83 8.76 6.61 6.53
CA PHE A 83 9.94 6.33 7.36
C PHE A 83 9.91 7.03 8.73
N THR A 84 8.94 7.92 8.98
CA THR A 84 8.81 8.56 10.29
C THR A 84 8.15 7.58 11.26
N PRO A 85 8.77 7.31 12.43
CA PRO A 85 8.18 6.44 13.43
C PRO A 85 6.77 6.92 13.82
N PRO A 86 5.80 6.02 13.98
CA PRO A 86 4.43 6.44 14.29
C PRO A 86 4.28 7.19 15.61
N SER A 87 5.14 6.92 16.59
CA SER A 87 5.20 7.63 17.88
C SER A 87 5.86 9.01 17.81
N SER A 88 6.44 9.39 16.67
CA SER A 88 7.09 10.68 16.52
C SER A 88 6.07 11.80 16.41
N ALA A 89 6.29 12.91 17.14
CA ALA A 89 5.50 14.14 16.99
C ALA A 89 5.50 14.67 15.54
N LEU A 90 6.55 14.36 14.75
CA LEU A 90 6.67 14.77 13.36
C LEU A 90 5.78 13.96 12.40
N LYS A 91 5.18 12.84 12.83
CA LYS A 91 4.37 11.97 11.98
C LYS A 91 3.16 12.72 11.41
N ALA A 92 2.41 13.39 12.29
CA ALA A 92 1.24 14.17 11.91
C ALA A 92 1.58 15.39 11.05
N GLU A 93 2.69 16.07 11.36
CA GLU A 93 3.21 17.19 10.56
C GLU A 93 3.55 16.75 9.13
N ARG A 94 4.32 15.67 8.98
CA ARG A 94 4.72 15.14 7.67
C ARG A 94 3.54 14.60 6.88
N TYR A 95 2.56 14.02 7.55
CA TYR A 95 1.32 13.61 6.91
C TYR A 95 0.54 14.80 6.36
N ARG A 96 0.37 15.89 7.14
CA ARG A 96 -0.24 17.13 6.66
C ARG A 96 0.52 17.70 5.45
N ARG A 97 1.84 17.76 5.52
CA ARG A 97 2.68 18.24 4.41
C ARG A 97 2.53 17.39 3.15
N TYR A 98 2.51 16.07 3.28
CA TYR A 98 2.25 15.18 2.15
C TYR A 98 0.88 15.47 1.52
N ARG A 99 -0.16 15.65 2.33
CA ARG A 99 -1.52 15.94 1.85
C ARG A 99 -1.60 17.26 1.09
N GLU A 100 -1.02 18.33 1.64
CA GLU A 100 -0.95 19.63 0.97
C GLU A 100 -0.31 19.53 -0.41
N LEU A 101 0.84 18.84 -0.50
CA LEU A 101 1.53 18.62 -1.77
C LEU A 101 0.72 17.74 -2.73
N PHE A 102 0.05 16.71 -2.22
CA PHE A 102 -0.76 15.81 -3.04
C PHE A 102 -1.97 16.52 -3.64
N ASP A 103 -2.71 17.27 -2.81
CA ASP A 103 -3.88 18.03 -3.24
C ASP A 103 -3.48 19.11 -4.27
N ALA A 104 -2.30 19.71 -4.16
CA ALA A 104 -1.75 20.64 -5.16
C ALA A 104 -1.26 19.95 -6.44
N ALA A 105 -0.73 18.72 -6.35
CA ALA A 105 -0.15 17.99 -7.47
C ALA A 105 -1.19 17.31 -8.39
N VAL A 106 -2.40 17.07 -7.88
CA VAL A 106 -3.48 16.38 -8.59
C VAL A 106 -4.78 17.20 -8.50
N PRO A 107 -4.87 18.33 -9.22
CA PRO A 107 -6.08 19.14 -9.22
C PRO A 107 -7.26 18.36 -9.83
N GLY A 108 -8.47 18.61 -9.33
CA GLY A 108 -9.70 18.00 -9.84
C GLY A 108 -10.16 16.73 -9.10
N LEU A 109 -9.43 16.26 -8.09
CA LEU A 109 -9.93 15.23 -7.17
C LEU A 109 -10.97 15.82 -6.21
N ALA A 110 -12.15 15.21 -6.16
CA ALA A 110 -13.17 15.53 -5.15
C ALA A 110 -12.85 14.75 -3.86
N ARG A 111 -12.73 15.46 -2.74
CA ARG A 111 -12.48 14.85 -1.44
C ARG A 111 -13.79 14.57 -0.71
N HIS A 112 -13.83 13.42 -0.03
CA HIS A 112 -14.96 12.97 0.77
C HIS A 112 -14.48 12.53 2.14
N GLU A 113 -15.35 12.73 3.14
CA GLU A 113 -15.22 12.17 4.48
C GLU A 113 -16.40 11.22 4.69
N VAL A 114 -16.16 9.92 4.52
CA VAL A 114 -17.20 8.89 4.57
C VAL A 114 -17.41 8.49 6.03
N PRO A 115 -18.57 8.76 6.64
CA PRO A 115 -18.82 8.41 8.04
C PRO A 115 -18.75 6.89 8.25
N TYR A 116 -18.01 6.44 9.27
CA TYR A 116 -17.88 5.02 9.60
C TYR A 116 -17.54 4.85 11.08
N ALA A 117 -18.31 4.04 11.81
CA ALA A 117 -18.05 3.63 13.20
C ALA A 117 -17.70 4.80 14.17
N GLY A 118 -18.33 5.97 14.01
CA GLY A 118 -18.07 7.15 14.86
C GLY A 118 -16.82 7.96 14.47
N ALA A 119 -16.20 7.64 13.34
CA ALA A 119 -15.12 8.37 12.69
C ALA A 119 -15.48 8.68 11.22
N ALA A 120 -14.52 9.22 10.47
CA ALA A 120 -14.66 9.47 9.04
C ALA A 120 -13.46 8.92 8.26
N LEU A 121 -13.74 8.15 7.20
CA LEU A 121 -12.75 7.61 6.28
C LEU A 121 -12.47 8.63 5.17
N PRO A 122 -11.22 9.06 4.97
CA PRO A 122 -10.89 9.95 3.86
C PRO A 122 -10.93 9.18 2.54
N ALA A 123 -11.70 9.70 1.59
CA ALA A 123 -11.81 9.16 0.24
C ALA A 123 -11.65 10.26 -0.82
N TYR A 124 -11.24 9.85 -2.01
CA TYR A 124 -11.12 10.73 -3.17
C TYR A 124 -11.90 10.13 -4.33
N THR A 125 -12.58 10.98 -5.09
CA THR A 125 -13.23 10.61 -6.36
C THR A 125 -12.55 11.35 -7.50
N LEU A 126 -12.21 10.61 -8.55
CA LEU A 126 -11.73 11.15 -9.82
C LEU A 126 -12.82 10.91 -10.88
N PRO A 127 -13.50 11.96 -11.38
CA PRO A 127 -14.48 11.78 -12.45
C PRO A 127 -13.80 11.36 -13.76
N ALA A 128 -14.52 10.62 -14.60
CA ALA A 128 -14.04 10.28 -15.94
C ALA A 128 -13.99 11.54 -16.82
N SER A 129 -12.96 11.65 -17.66
CA SER A 129 -12.76 12.78 -18.59
C SER A 129 -13.71 12.74 -19.82
N GLY A 130 -14.84 12.03 -19.74
CA GLY A 130 -15.75 11.79 -20.86
C GLY A 130 -17.10 11.18 -20.40
N PRO A 131 -17.93 10.67 -21.34
CA PRO A 131 -19.21 10.07 -21.01
C PRO A 131 -19.04 8.95 -19.96
N ARG A 132 -19.85 9.00 -18.90
CA ARG A 132 -19.76 8.03 -17.81
C ARG A 132 -20.14 6.65 -18.34
N ALA A 133 -19.18 5.72 -18.37
CA ALA A 133 -19.39 4.33 -18.82
C ALA A 133 -20.21 3.46 -17.82
N GLY A 134 -21.00 4.08 -16.94
CA GLY A 134 -21.88 3.39 -15.98
C GLY A 134 -21.19 2.75 -14.76
N ALA A 135 -19.92 2.37 -14.82
CA ALA A 135 -19.21 1.69 -13.72
C ALA A 135 -18.37 2.61 -12.82
N THR A 136 -18.23 2.20 -11.57
CA THR A 136 -17.37 2.86 -10.57
C THR A 136 -16.33 1.85 -10.08
N VAL A 137 -15.05 2.20 -10.14
CA VAL A 137 -13.96 1.38 -9.61
C VAL A 137 -13.57 1.91 -8.23
N LEU A 138 -13.79 1.10 -7.20
CA LEU A 138 -13.31 1.40 -5.85
C LEU A 138 -11.88 0.87 -5.69
N VAL A 139 -10.93 1.78 -5.48
CA VAL A 139 -9.53 1.43 -5.22
C VAL A 139 -9.24 1.65 -3.74
N HIS A 140 -8.83 0.59 -3.05
CA HIS A 140 -8.28 0.68 -1.71
C HIS A 140 -6.81 0.23 -1.72
N GLY A 141 -5.98 0.93 -0.96
CA GLY A 141 -4.60 0.50 -0.74
C GLY A 141 -4.54 -0.75 0.16
N GLY A 142 -3.33 -1.30 0.30
CA GLY A 142 -3.02 -2.25 1.37
C GLY A 142 -3.03 -1.61 2.75
N VAL A 143 -2.60 -2.37 3.76
CA VAL A 143 -2.67 -1.96 5.17
C VAL A 143 -2.03 -0.58 5.40
N ARG A 144 -2.89 0.39 5.72
CA ARG A 144 -2.59 1.63 6.41
C ARG A 144 -3.70 1.82 7.45
N LEU A 145 -3.57 1.16 8.59
CA LEU A 145 -4.58 1.19 9.65
C LEU A 145 -4.30 2.38 10.57
N GLY A 146 -5.19 3.38 10.49
CA GLY A 146 -5.43 4.38 11.53
C GLY A 146 -6.81 4.18 12.15
N ASP A 147 -7.35 2.96 12.08
CA ASP A 147 -8.64 2.62 12.64
C ASP A 147 -8.54 1.35 13.47
N ARG A 148 -9.23 1.37 14.61
CA ARG A 148 -9.08 0.44 15.73
C ARG A 148 -9.38 -0.98 15.30
N GLY A 149 -8.33 -1.78 15.05
CA GLY A 149 -8.50 -3.22 14.96
C GLY A 149 -8.86 -3.76 16.34
N VAL A 150 -10.06 -4.30 16.51
CA VAL A 150 -10.38 -5.09 17.71
C VAL A 150 -9.44 -6.30 17.69
N PRO A 151 -8.53 -6.46 18.67
CA PRO A 151 -7.67 -7.63 18.70
C PRO A 151 -8.56 -8.89 18.78
N PRO A 152 -8.19 -9.98 18.07
CA PRO A 152 -8.97 -11.20 18.14
C PRO A 152 -9.01 -11.66 19.59
N ASP A 153 -10.20 -12.05 20.04
CA ASP A 153 -10.42 -12.55 21.40
C ASP A 153 -9.87 -13.99 21.50
N LEU A 154 -8.54 -14.11 21.50
CA LEU A 154 -7.85 -15.37 21.73
C LEU A 154 -7.74 -15.59 23.25
N PRO A 155 -8.30 -16.67 23.81
CA PRO A 155 -8.09 -17.00 25.21
C PRO A 155 -6.60 -17.28 25.44
N ALA A 156 -5.88 -16.30 25.97
CA ALA A 156 -4.45 -16.39 26.19
C ALA A 156 -4.15 -16.48 27.69
N ASP A 157 -3.62 -17.63 28.11
CA ASP A 157 -3.04 -17.83 29.44
C ASP A 157 -2.03 -16.72 29.79
N ARG A 158 -2.11 -16.20 31.02
CA ARG A 158 -1.30 -15.07 31.53
C ARG A 158 0.20 -15.36 31.44
N ARG A 159 0.60 -16.64 31.56
CA ARG A 159 2.00 -17.07 31.39
C ARG A 159 2.47 -16.96 29.94
N ARG A 160 1.65 -17.38 28.98
CA ARG A 160 1.92 -17.22 27.54
C ARG A 160 2.10 -15.75 27.17
N ARG A 161 1.20 -14.86 27.62
CA ARG A 161 1.28 -13.43 27.30
C ARG A 161 2.57 -12.78 27.83
N SER A 162 2.98 -13.14 29.05
CA SER A 162 4.21 -12.65 29.67
C SER A 162 5.46 -13.09 28.90
N PHE A 163 5.51 -14.36 28.48
CA PHE A 163 6.57 -14.87 27.61
C PHE A 163 6.63 -14.14 26.27
N MET A 164 5.47 -13.90 25.63
CA MET A 164 5.39 -13.20 24.34
C MET A 164 5.92 -11.77 24.44
N ARG A 165 5.59 -11.02 25.51
CA ARG A 165 6.14 -9.68 25.74
C ARG A 165 7.66 -9.67 25.75
N VAL A 166 8.27 -10.60 26.50
CA VAL A 166 9.73 -10.70 26.63
C VAL A 166 10.35 -11.10 25.29
N SER A 167 9.80 -12.13 24.63
CA SER A 167 10.29 -12.63 23.34
C SER A 167 10.25 -11.55 22.26
N VAL A 168 9.12 -10.86 22.10
CA VAL A 168 8.96 -9.80 21.08
C VAL A 168 9.92 -8.63 21.36
N ARG A 169 10.02 -8.16 22.61
CA ARG A 169 10.95 -7.08 22.98
C ARG A 169 12.40 -7.46 22.68
N THR A 170 12.82 -8.65 23.06
CA THR A 170 14.19 -9.13 22.82
C THR A 170 14.49 -9.22 21.33
N ARG A 171 13.60 -9.84 20.54
CA ARG A 171 13.80 -9.97 19.09
C ARG A 171 13.76 -8.61 18.37
N ALA A 172 12.86 -7.70 18.77
CA ALA A 172 12.82 -6.33 18.24
C ALA A 172 14.08 -5.51 18.60
N ARG A 173 14.73 -5.78 19.73
CA ARG A 173 16.04 -5.17 20.05
C ARG A 173 17.15 -5.70 19.15
N LEU A 174 17.10 -6.96 18.76
CA LEU A 174 18.13 -7.62 17.96
C LEU A 174 17.95 -7.42 16.44
N SER A 175 16.74 -7.15 15.96
CA SER A 175 16.44 -6.96 14.53
C SER A 175 15.78 -5.59 14.26
N PRO A 176 16.46 -4.67 13.55
CA PRO A 176 15.88 -3.38 13.15
C PRO A 176 14.61 -3.53 12.31
N THR A 177 14.58 -4.51 11.39
CA THR A 177 13.40 -4.79 10.56
C THR A 177 12.22 -5.25 11.41
N LEU A 178 12.45 -6.17 12.35
CA LEU A 178 11.39 -6.64 13.24
C LEU A 178 10.90 -5.53 14.18
N ARG A 179 11.80 -4.64 14.64
CA ARG A 179 11.42 -3.46 15.41
C ARG A 179 10.44 -2.58 14.67
N ALA A 180 10.75 -2.25 13.42
CA ALA A 180 9.88 -1.41 12.59
C ALA A 180 8.51 -2.08 12.39
N VAL A 181 8.46 -3.40 12.19
CA VAL A 181 7.20 -4.16 12.11
C VAL A 181 6.42 -4.10 13.42
N VAL A 182 7.07 -4.36 14.55
CA VAL A 182 6.45 -4.34 15.88
C VAL A 182 5.88 -2.96 16.20
N GLU A 183 6.67 -1.90 16.01
CA GLU A 183 6.24 -0.51 16.24
C GLU A 183 5.06 -0.13 15.32
N GLN A 184 5.10 -0.55 14.06
CA GLN A 184 4.00 -0.33 13.13
C GLN A 184 2.73 -1.07 13.57
N VAL A 185 2.83 -2.34 13.99
CA VAL A 185 1.66 -3.12 14.43
C VAL A 185 1.07 -2.56 15.72
N LEU A 186 1.91 -2.21 16.69
CA LEU A 186 1.47 -1.57 17.93
C LEU A 186 0.75 -0.25 17.67
N TYR A 187 1.29 0.56 16.77
CA TYR A 187 0.60 1.78 16.33
C TYR A 187 -0.75 1.49 15.66
N MET A 188 -0.84 0.49 14.79
CA MET A 188 -2.10 0.11 14.13
C MET A 188 -3.17 -0.39 15.11
N LEU A 189 -2.74 -1.04 16.20
CA LEU A 189 -3.60 -1.55 17.25
C LEU A 189 -3.97 -0.49 18.29
N ASP A 190 -3.37 0.70 18.23
CA ASP A 190 -3.37 1.67 19.33
C ASP A 190 -2.99 0.99 20.67
N SER A 191 -1.99 0.12 20.61
CA SER A 191 -1.53 -0.69 21.74
C SER A 191 -0.09 -0.38 22.09
N SER A 192 0.21 -0.49 23.38
CA SER A 192 1.56 -0.43 23.92
C SER A 192 2.12 -1.81 24.30
N ASP A 193 1.30 -2.86 24.21
CA ASP A 193 1.65 -4.22 24.65
C ASP A 193 2.23 -5.06 23.49
N PRO A 194 3.53 -5.39 23.51
CA PRO A 194 4.16 -6.19 22.45
C PRO A 194 3.54 -7.57 22.24
N ALA A 195 2.80 -8.12 23.21
CA ALA A 195 2.07 -9.37 23.02
C ALA A 195 0.88 -9.26 22.06
N ASP A 196 0.36 -8.06 21.82
CA ASP A 196 -0.75 -7.87 20.90
C ASP A 196 -0.31 -8.02 19.43
N VAL A 197 0.98 -7.83 19.15
CA VAL A 197 1.55 -8.03 17.80
C VAL A 197 1.35 -9.47 17.32
N PRO A 198 1.85 -10.51 18.01
CA PRO A 198 1.63 -11.88 17.58
C PRO A 198 0.15 -12.30 17.66
N ASP A 199 -0.64 -11.79 18.61
CA ASP A 199 -2.07 -12.09 18.64
C ASP A 199 -2.79 -11.51 17.41
N TRP A 200 -2.43 -10.30 16.95
CA TRP A 200 -2.92 -9.72 15.70
C TRP A 200 -2.48 -10.53 14.47
N PHE A 201 -1.20 -10.93 14.39
CA PHE A 201 -0.72 -11.79 13.31
C PHE A 201 -1.44 -13.14 13.26
N LEU A 202 -1.66 -13.76 14.42
CA LEU A 202 -2.43 -15.01 14.54
C LEU A 202 -3.91 -14.80 14.22
N GLY A 203 -4.43 -13.59 14.44
CA GLY A 203 -5.76 -13.16 14.05
C GLY A 203 -6.01 -13.15 12.55
N MET A 204 -4.99 -12.82 11.74
CA MET A 204 -5.05 -12.85 10.28
C MET A 204 -4.96 -14.30 9.74
N ASN A 205 -5.94 -15.13 10.09
CA ASN A 205 -6.00 -16.54 9.71
C ASN A 205 -7.28 -16.86 8.93
N ALA A 206 -7.34 -18.07 8.35
CA ALA A 206 -8.41 -18.53 7.48
C ALA A 206 -9.83 -18.38 8.05
N ARG A 207 -10.01 -18.40 9.39
CA ARG A 207 -11.32 -18.22 10.03
C ARG A 207 -11.85 -16.79 9.89
N HIS A 208 -10.96 -15.80 9.78
CA HIS A 208 -11.33 -14.39 9.71
C HIS A 208 -11.26 -13.80 8.29
N LEU A 209 -10.72 -14.52 7.31
CA LEU A 209 -10.61 -14.03 5.92
C LEU A 209 -11.98 -13.90 5.24
N GLY A 210 -12.95 -14.77 5.58
CA GLY A 210 -14.28 -14.74 4.97
C GLY A 210 -14.31 -15.01 3.45
N SER A 211 -13.26 -15.60 2.87
CA SER A 211 -13.11 -15.76 1.41
C SER A 211 -14.25 -16.54 0.75
N GLY A 212 -14.86 -17.51 1.45
CA GLY A 212 -16.03 -18.24 0.95
C GLY A 212 -17.31 -17.39 0.79
N ARG A 213 -17.33 -16.15 1.31
CA ARG A 213 -18.45 -15.21 1.15
C ARG A 213 -18.37 -14.40 -0.14
N VAL A 214 -17.23 -14.40 -0.83
CA VAL A 214 -17.06 -13.67 -2.09
C VAL A 214 -17.80 -14.41 -3.19
N ARG A 215 -18.72 -13.72 -3.89
CA ARG A 215 -19.56 -14.27 -4.96
C ARG A 215 -19.27 -13.71 -6.36
N HIS A 216 -18.32 -12.78 -6.46
CA HIS A 216 -17.97 -12.06 -7.68
C HIS A 216 -16.87 -12.78 -8.45
N ASP A 217 -16.54 -12.30 -9.66
CA ASP A 217 -15.29 -12.67 -10.32
C ASP A 217 -14.11 -12.07 -9.57
N VAL A 218 -13.02 -12.83 -9.46
CA VAL A 218 -11.83 -12.42 -8.72
C VAL A 218 -10.61 -12.52 -9.61
N LEU A 219 -9.83 -11.45 -9.70
CA LEU A 219 -8.48 -11.44 -10.26
C LEU A 219 -7.45 -11.35 -9.13
N LEU A 220 -6.54 -12.33 -9.09
CA LEU A 220 -5.37 -12.34 -8.23
C LEU A 220 -4.11 -12.03 -9.06
N LEU A 221 -3.42 -10.95 -8.71
CA LEU A 221 -2.15 -10.54 -9.30
C LEU A 221 -1.01 -10.84 -8.31
N CYS A 222 0.05 -11.49 -8.78
CA CYS A 222 1.18 -11.87 -7.93
C CYS A 222 2.47 -11.87 -8.73
N GLY A 223 3.57 -11.38 -8.15
CA GLY A 223 4.91 -11.58 -8.71
C GLY A 223 5.54 -12.89 -8.23
N GLU A 224 6.30 -13.58 -9.08
CA GLU A 224 6.93 -14.86 -8.71
C GLU A 224 8.04 -14.72 -7.65
N HIS A 225 8.56 -13.50 -7.47
CA HIS A 225 9.56 -13.14 -6.45
C HIS A 225 9.01 -12.15 -5.42
N ASP A 226 7.69 -12.11 -5.19
CA ASP A 226 7.10 -11.28 -4.14
C ASP A 226 7.54 -11.76 -2.74
N ALA A 227 8.44 -11.01 -2.12
CA ALA A 227 8.96 -11.32 -0.78
C ALA A 227 7.99 -10.98 0.36
N PHE A 228 6.97 -10.14 0.11
CA PHE A 228 5.99 -9.73 1.11
C PHE A 228 4.73 -10.61 1.09
N GLN A 229 4.32 -11.05 -0.10
CA GLN A 229 3.19 -11.93 -0.35
C GLN A 229 3.62 -13.08 -1.28
N PRO A 230 4.34 -14.09 -0.77
CA PRO A 230 4.91 -15.14 -1.60
C PRO A 230 3.87 -15.89 -2.44
N PRO A 231 4.23 -16.42 -3.62
CA PRO A 231 3.30 -17.12 -4.54
C PRO A 231 2.44 -18.22 -3.91
N VAL A 232 2.93 -18.86 -2.85
CA VAL A 232 2.16 -19.87 -2.11
C VAL A 232 0.90 -19.28 -1.47
N LEU A 233 0.94 -18.02 -1.00
CA LEU A 233 -0.21 -17.33 -0.42
C LEU A 233 -1.25 -17.02 -1.50
N THR A 234 -0.83 -16.61 -2.70
CA THR A 234 -1.75 -16.42 -3.84
C THR A 234 -2.47 -17.72 -4.20
N ARG A 235 -1.75 -18.85 -4.23
CA ARG A 235 -2.37 -20.17 -4.46
C ARG A 235 -3.33 -20.56 -3.34
N ALA A 236 -2.97 -20.30 -2.09
CA ALA A 236 -3.84 -20.56 -0.94
C ALA A 236 -5.11 -19.70 -1.00
N GLN A 237 -4.98 -18.42 -1.33
CA GLN A 237 -6.08 -17.48 -1.45
C GLN A 237 -7.01 -17.87 -2.61
N ALA A 238 -6.47 -18.28 -3.76
CA ALA A 238 -7.26 -18.77 -4.89
C ALA A 238 -8.12 -19.99 -4.49
N ARG A 239 -7.55 -20.93 -3.73
CA ARG A 239 -8.28 -22.10 -3.20
C ARG A 239 -9.33 -21.73 -2.15
N ALA A 240 -9.11 -20.65 -1.39
CA ALA A 240 -10.03 -20.19 -0.35
C ALA A 240 -11.30 -19.52 -0.92
N PHE A 241 -11.30 -19.06 -2.17
CA PHE A 241 -12.47 -18.48 -2.84
C PHE A 241 -13.45 -19.54 -3.34
N THR A 242 -13.99 -20.34 -2.42
CA THR A 242 -14.94 -21.41 -2.74
C THR A 242 -16.31 -20.92 -3.21
N GLY A 243 -16.64 -19.65 -2.97
CA GLY A 243 -17.92 -19.05 -3.33
C GLY A 243 -17.90 -18.17 -4.57
N ALA A 244 -16.71 -17.87 -5.13
CA ALA A 244 -16.53 -16.91 -6.20
C ALA A 244 -17.10 -17.44 -7.53
N ARG A 245 -17.60 -16.54 -8.39
CA ARG A 245 -18.13 -16.92 -9.72
C ARG A 245 -17.01 -17.45 -10.62
N SER A 246 -15.86 -16.78 -10.58
CA SER A 246 -14.63 -17.23 -11.23
C SER A 246 -13.42 -16.70 -10.46
N VAL A 247 -12.29 -17.42 -10.56
CA VAL A 247 -11.02 -17.00 -9.99
C VAL A 247 -9.96 -17.06 -11.08
N THR A 248 -9.47 -15.90 -11.50
CA THR A 248 -8.33 -15.75 -12.41
C THR A 248 -7.08 -15.43 -11.59
N THR A 249 -5.99 -16.14 -11.84
CA THR A 249 -4.68 -15.81 -11.23
C THR A 249 -3.69 -15.46 -12.33
N ARG A 250 -2.98 -14.34 -12.16
CA ARG A 250 -1.88 -13.91 -13.02
C ARG A 250 -0.60 -13.81 -12.22
N MET A 251 0.34 -14.70 -12.54
CA MET A 251 1.70 -14.67 -12.01
C MET A 251 2.59 -13.87 -12.96
N PHE A 252 3.21 -12.80 -12.48
CA PHE A 252 4.20 -12.00 -13.20
C PHE A 252 5.60 -12.56 -13.00
N THR A 253 6.36 -12.62 -14.09
CA THR A 253 7.68 -13.24 -14.15
C THR A 253 8.79 -12.20 -14.29
N ARG A 254 10.02 -12.61 -13.96
CA ARG A 254 11.19 -11.74 -14.00
C ARG A 254 11.45 -11.11 -15.39
N PRO A 255 11.29 -11.82 -16.53
CA PRO A 255 11.41 -11.21 -17.85
C PRO A 255 10.42 -10.07 -18.10
N GLU A 256 9.26 -10.09 -17.43
CA GLU A 256 8.24 -9.05 -17.54
C GLU A 256 8.53 -7.84 -16.66
N GLN A 257 9.57 -7.93 -15.83
CA GLN A 257 9.99 -6.88 -14.89
C GLN A 257 8.84 -6.46 -13.95
N ALA A 258 7.95 -7.39 -13.61
CA ALA A 258 6.77 -7.19 -12.77
C ALA A 258 6.69 -8.22 -11.62
N ASP A 259 7.75 -8.99 -11.39
CA ASP A 259 7.79 -10.14 -10.48
C ASP A 259 7.92 -9.80 -8.99
N GLN A 260 8.07 -8.52 -8.66
CA GLN A 260 8.20 -8.03 -7.30
C GLN A 260 6.84 -7.60 -6.73
N HIS A 261 6.81 -7.36 -5.42
CA HIS A 261 5.60 -6.96 -4.71
C HIS A 261 4.88 -5.76 -5.35
N CYS A 262 3.56 -5.90 -5.50
CA CYS A 262 2.69 -4.95 -6.18
C CYS A 262 3.14 -4.56 -7.60
N GLN A 263 3.93 -5.40 -8.28
CA GLN A 263 4.46 -5.15 -9.62
C GLN A 263 5.20 -3.79 -9.73
N MET A 264 5.85 -3.33 -8.64
CA MET A 264 6.48 -2.01 -8.58
C MET A 264 7.52 -1.78 -9.69
N ALA A 265 8.08 -2.83 -10.27
CA ALA A 265 9.04 -2.69 -11.36
C ALA A 265 8.40 -2.48 -12.75
N ASN A 266 7.09 -2.71 -12.91
CA ASN A 266 6.38 -2.48 -14.17
C ASN A 266 4.87 -2.33 -13.89
N LEU A 267 4.51 -1.15 -13.36
CA LEU A 267 3.13 -0.82 -13.01
C LEU A 267 2.22 -0.71 -14.23
N GLU A 268 2.77 -0.29 -15.38
CA GLU A 268 2.01 -0.17 -16.61
C GLU A 268 1.46 -1.52 -17.07
N LEU A 269 2.30 -2.57 -17.10
CA LEU A 269 1.86 -3.92 -17.42
C LEU A 269 0.79 -4.42 -16.44
N ALA A 270 0.95 -4.16 -15.13
CA ALA A 270 -0.04 -4.54 -14.14
C ALA A 270 -1.39 -3.85 -14.37
N CYS A 271 -1.38 -2.55 -14.68
CA CYS A 271 -2.57 -1.78 -15.02
C CYS A 271 -3.22 -2.26 -16.33
N GLN A 272 -2.43 -2.62 -17.34
CA GLN A 272 -2.94 -3.19 -18.59
C GLN A 272 -3.68 -4.51 -18.33
N VAL A 273 -3.09 -5.42 -17.54
CA VAL A 273 -3.74 -6.69 -17.15
C VAL A 273 -5.04 -6.44 -16.39
N LEU A 274 -5.01 -5.54 -15.39
CA LEU A 274 -6.18 -5.21 -14.58
C LEU A 274 -7.33 -4.64 -15.44
N THR A 275 -7.01 -3.64 -16.27
CA THR A 275 -8.02 -2.96 -17.10
C THR A 275 -8.56 -3.86 -18.20
N ALA A 276 -7.72 -4.72 -18.81
CA ALA A 276 -8.17 -5.72 -19.76
C ALA A 276 -9.15 -6.71 -19.11
N TRP A 277 -8.85 -7.17 -17.89
CA TRP A 277 -9.73 -8.08 -17.16
C TRP A 277 -11.07 -7.43 -16.76
N LEU A 278 -11.04 -6.17 -16.29
CA LEU A 278 -12.25 -5.41 -15.97
C LEU A 278 -13.17 -5.23 -17.20
N ARG A 279 -12.59 -4.97 -18.38
CA ARG A 279 -13.34 -4.89 -19.64
C ARG A 279 -13.93 -6.24 -20.04
N SER A 280 -13.18 -7.33 -19.87
CA SER A 280 -13.67 -8.67 -20.22
C SER A 280 -14.78 -9.22 -19.31
N THR A 281 -14.86 -8.74 -18.07
CA THR A 281 -15.85 -9.22 -17.08
C THR A 281 -17.17 -8.45 -17.12
N GLY A 282 -17.35 -7.57 -18.13
CA GLY A 282 -18.59 -6.84 -18.32
C GLY A 282 -18.83 -5.75 -17.29
N ALA A 283 -17.78 -5.09 -16.80
CA ALA A 283 -17.90 -3.85 -16.01
C ALA A 283 -18.46 -2.66 -16.83
N GLU A 284 -19.19 -2.93 -17.91
CA GLU A 284 -20.19 -2.06 -18.51
C GLU A 284 -21.56 -2.58 -18.05
N GLY A 285 -21.95 -2.25 -16.81
CA GLY A 285 -23.30 -2.54 -16.33
C GLY A 285 -24.35 -1.75 -17.13
N PRO A 286 -25.61 -2.20 -17.17
CA PRO A 286 -26.69 -1.46 -17.83
C PRO A 286 -26.82 -0.05 -17.21
N ALA A 287 -27.20 0.92 -18.04
CA ALA A 287 -27.34 2.33 -17.66
C ALA A 287 -28.16 2.49 -16.35
N PRO A 288 -27.76 3.42 -15.46
CA PRO A 288 -28.51 3.66 -14.23
C PRO A 288 -29.95 4.06 -14.59
N GLN A 289 -30.91 3.27 -14.13
CA GLN A 289 -32.31 3.66 -14.15
C GLN A 289 -32.49 4.84 -13.19
N PRO A 290 -33.17 5.93 -13.60
CA PRO A 290 -33.45 7.02 -12.69
C PRO A 290 -34.32 6.49 -11.54
N GLU A 291 -33.84 6.64 -10.31
CA GLU A 291 -34.66 6.35 -9.13
C GLU A 291 -35.90 7.25 -9.13
N PRO A 292 -37.09 6.74 -8.79
CA PRO A 292 -38.25 7.57 -8.56
C PRO A 292 -38.02 8.36 -7.27
N HIS A 293 -37.92 9.69 -7.38
CA HIS A 293 -37.93 10.57 -6.22
C HIS A 293 -39.25 10.45 -5.45
N PRO A 294 -39.24 10.56 -4.11
CA PRO A 294 -40.44 10.68 -3.29
C PRO A 294 -41.19 11.99 -3.54
#